data_AF-A0A8H8YZ45-F1
#
_entry.id   AF-A0A8H8YZ45-F1
#
_cell.length_a   1.000
_cell.length_b   1.000
_cell.length_c   1.000
_cell.angle_alpha   90.00
_cell.angle_beta   90.00
_cell.angle_gamma   90.00
#
_symmetry.space_group_name_H-M   'P 1'
#
loop_
_entity.id
_entity.type
_entity.pdbx_description
1 polymer ?
#
loop_
_entity_poly.entity_id
_entity_poly.type
_entity_poly.pdbx_seq_one_letter_code
_entity_poly.pdbx_strand_id
1 'polypeptide(L)'
;MRCTLAKSASPIRLQEELMKAAELTADRFHRSTAEQIEFWAELGRSVADTLDPDVMLSVKSGLSRIKVEPVYGIPVDPDEVFRTLESDRKNGTLSGRVTSAAIRYQASSKHPGYLERIDQRGNITTGRFQNGQFIPLNESAA
;
A
#
# COMPACT_ATOMS: atom_id res chain seq x y z
N MET A 1 -10.78 8.05 13.10
CA MET A 1 -10.05 7.60 14.30
C MET A 1 -9.01 8.67 14.62
N ARG A 2 -9.23 9.54 15.61
CA ARG A 2 -8.24 10.57 16.00
C ARG A 2 -7.29 9.93 17.00
N CYS A 3 -6.04 9.73 16.62
CA CYS A 3 -4.99 9.36 17.55
C CYS A 3 -4.64 10.62 18.36
N THR A 4 -5.14 10.74 19.58
CA THR A 4 -4.70 11.80 20.49
C THR A 4 -3.41 11.35 21.15
N LEU A 5 -2.28 11.94 20.74
CA LEU A 5 -1.01 11.79 21.41
C LEU A 5 -1.15 12.29 22.86
N ALA A 6 -0.72 11.50 23.84
CA ALA A 6 -0.67 11.95 25.23
C ALA A 6 0.34 13.10 25.36
N LYS A 7 -0.12 14.30 25.71
CA LYS A 7 0.74 15.48 25.90
C LYS A 7 1.44 15.37 27.26
N SER A 8 2.76 15.52 27.28
CA SER A 8 3.53 15.67 28.52
C SER A 8 3.21 17.03 29.15
N ALA A 9 2.94 17.07 30.45
CA ALA A 9 2.53 18.28 31.17
C ALA A 9 3.68 18.95 31.97
N SER A 10 4.94 18.52 31.75
CA SER A 10 6.09 19.07 32.48
C SER A 10 6.44 20.49 31.98
N PRO A 11 6.58 21.50 32.86
CA PRO A 11 6.99 22.84 32.46
C PRO A 11 8.44 22.84 31.93
N ILE A 12 8.65 23.42 30.75
CA ILE A 12 9.97 23.61 30.14
C ILE A 12 10.23 25.12 30.02
N ARG A 13 11.44 25.57 30.40
CA ARG A 13 11.86 26.96 30.20
C ARG A 13 12.32 27.15 28.77
N LEU A 14 11.71 28.12 28.08
CA LEU A 14 12.03 28.50 26.71
C LEU A 14 12.45 29.96 26.65
N GLN A 15 13.15 30.32 25.57
CA GLN A 15 13.53 31.70 25.29
C GLN A 15 12.27 32.56 25.08
N GLU A 16 12.26 33.78 25.60
CA GLU A 16 11.11 34.69 25.49
C GLU A 16 10.80 35.01 24.02
N GLU A 17 11.82 35.21 23.20
CA GLU A 17 11.66 35.46 21.77
C GLU A 17 10.98 34.30 21.05
N LEU A 18 11.35 33.06 21.39
CA LEU A 18 10.73 31.86 20.82
C LEU A 18 9.25 31.75 21.22
N MET A 19 8.92 32.08 22.47
CA MET A 19 7.54 32.10 22.95
C MET A 19 6.70 33.15 22.21
N LYS A 20 7.21 34.38 22.06
CA LYS A 20 6.52 35.45 21.32
C LYS A 20 6.33 35.12 19.85
N ALA A 21 7.36 34.55 19.21
CA ALA A 21 7.28 34.13 17.82
C ALA A 21 6.24 33.01 17.63
N ALA A 22 6.19 32.06 18.56
CA ALA A 22 5.22 30.98 18.55
C ALA A 22 3.79 31.52 18.72
N GLU A 23 3.54 32.42 19.67
CA GLU A 23 2.22 33.02 19.91
C GLU A 23 1.69 33.73 18.64
N LEU A 24 2.50 34.61 18.05
CA LEU A 24 2.12 35.35 16.84
C LEU A 24 1.85 34.43 15.65
N THR A 25 2.61 33.34 15.52
CA THR A 25 2.40 32.35 14.46
C THR A 25 1.18 31.48 14.75
N ALA A 26 0.98 31.10 16.01
CA ALA A 26 -0.12 30.25 16.45
C ALA A 26 -1.48 30.93 16.22
N ASP A 27 -1.57 32.22 16.50
CA ASP A 27 -2.77 33.05 16.23
C ASP A 27 -3.17 33.01 14.75
N ARG A 28 -2.18 33.13 13.85
CA ARG A 28 -2.40 33.07 12.40
C ARG A 28 -2.92 31.71 11.93
N PHE A 29 -2.49 30.62 12.58
CA PHE A 29 -2.85 29.25 12.18
C PHE A 29 -3.91 28.61 13.08
N HIS A 30 -4.54 29.38 13.96
CA HIS A 30 -5.56 28.92 14.93
C HIS A 30 -5.08 27.72 15.78
N ARG A 31 -3.84 27.80 16.27
CA ARG A 31 -3.22 26.82 17.18
C ARG A 31 -2.97 27.45 18.54
N SER A 32 -2.79 26.63 19.57
CA SER A 32 -2.19 27.13 20.81
C SER A 32 -0.68 27.36 20.63
N THR A 33 -0.08 28.23 21.44
CA THR A 33 1.38 28.48 21.43
C THR A 33 2.20 27.19 21.59
N ALA A 34 1.75 26.29 22.49
CA ALA A 34 2.39 25.00 22.70
C ALA A 34 2.31 24.11 21.44
N GLU A 35 1.15 24.04 20.80
CA GLU A 35 0.97 23.27 19.55
C GLU A 35 1.79 23.84 18.40
N GLN A 36 1.98 25.16 18.35
CA GLN A 36 2.82 25.77 17.34
C GLN A 36 4.31 25.42 17.55
N ILE A 37 4.77 25.33 18.80
CA ILE A 37 6.12 24.86 19.14
C ILE A 37 6.29 23.38 18.77
N GLU A 38 5.30 22.54 19.11
CA GLU A 38 5.29 21.12 18.73
C GLU A 38 5.36 20.95 17.21
N PHE A 39 4.59 21.74 16.45
CA PHE A 39 4.61 21.72 14.99
C PHE A 39 5.99 22.09 14.43
N TRP A 40 6.64 23.14 14.95
CA TRP A 40 8.00 23.48 14.53
C TRP A 40 9.01 22.39 14.88
N ALA A 41 8.87 21.74 16.04
CA ALA A 41 9.73 20.64 16.43
C ALA A 41 9.52 19.39 15.54
N GLU A 42 8.28 19.09 15.16
CA GLU A 42 7.96 18.01 14.22
C GLU A 42 8.54 18.30 12.83
N LEU A 43 8.36 19.51 12.32
CA LEU A 43 8.93 19.93 11.03
C LEU A 43 10.46 19.88 11.05
N GLY A 44 11.09 20.33 12.13
CA GLY A 44 12.54 20.27 12.27
C GLY A 44 13.05 18.82 12.27
N ARG A 45 12.36 17.91 12.97
CA ARG A 45 12.72 16.47 12.97
C ARG A 45 12.51 15.81 11.62
N SER A 46 11.46 16.16 10.87
CA SER A 46 11.16 15.51 9.59
C SER A 46 12.18 15.82 8.49
N VAL A 47 12.92 16.92 8.61
CA VAL A 47 13.95 17.33 7.65
C VAL A 47 15.39 17.15 8.15
N ALA A 48 15.59 16.78 9.42
CA ALA A 48 16.90 16.72 10.06
C ALA A 48 17.89 15.76 9.38
N ASP A 49 17.38 14.70 8.72
CA ASP A 49 18.21 13.73 8.00
C ASP A 49 18.73 14.26 6.65
N THR A 50 18.11 15.33 6.12
CA THR A 50 18.41 15.88 4.78
C THR A 50 18.95 17.31 4.82
N LEU A 51 18.67 18.07 5.89
CA LEU A 51 19.15 19.42 6.10
C LEU A 51 20.08 19.45 7.32
N ASP A 52 21.39 19.39 7.07
CA ASP A 52 22.39 19.55 8.12
C ASP A 52 22.53 21.02 8.58
N PRO A 53 23.20 21.27 9.72
CA PRO A 53 23.37 22.62 10.26
C PRO A 53 24.10 23.60 9.34
N ASP A 54 25.06 23.14 8.54
CA ASP A 54 25.87 23.99 7.66
C ASP A 54 25.05 24.43 6.44
N VAL A 55 24.25 23.53 5.88
CA VAL A 55 23.26 23.83 4.84
C VAL A 55 22.21 24.81 5.39
N MET A 56 21.71 24.58 6.61
CA MET A 56 20.75 25.50 7.25
C MET A 56 21.34 26.90 7.44
N LEU A 57 22.61 27.01 7.85
CA LEU A 57 23.31 28.30 7.99
C LEU A 57 23.50 28.99 6.63
N SER A 58 23.85 28.23 5.60
CA SER A 58 24.00 28.73 4.23
C SER A 58 22.67 29.27 3.68
N VAL A 59 21.55 28.60 3.98
CA VAL A 59 20.21 29.08 3.63
C VAL A 59 19.85 30.35 4.43
N LYS A 60 20.07 30.36 5.74
CA LYS A 60 19.76 31.53 6.61
C LYS A 60 20.58 32.77 6.24
N SER A 61 21.81 32.60 5.78
CA SER A 61 22.69 33.68 5.33
C SER A 61 22.45 34.13 3.87
N GLY A 62 21.54 33.45 3.15
CA GLY A 62 21.22 33.76 1.76
C GLY A 62 22.26 33.26 0.74
N LEU A 63 23.24 32.46 1.18
CA LEU A 63 24.24 31.83 0.33
C LEU A 63 23.70 30.63 -0.45
N SER A 64 22.57 30.07 -0.04
CA SER A 64 21.94 28.90 -0.67
C SER A 64 20.42 28.99 -0.64
N ARG A 65 19.75 28.24 -1.52
CA ARG A 65 18.29 28.14 -1.62
C ARG A 65 17.86 26.68 -1.60
N ILE A 66 16.74 26.39 -0.95
CA ILE A 66 16.12 25.06 -0.97
C ILE A 66 15.24 24.96 -2.22
N LYS A 67 15.48 23.92 -3.02
CA LYS A 67 14.63 23.55 -4.17
C LYS A 67 14.01 22.19 -3.87
N VAL A 68 12.69 22.09 -3.98
CA VAL A 68 11.97 20.82 -3.82
C VAL A 68 11.70 20.24 -5.20
N GLU A 69 12.05 18.97 -5.40
CA GLU A 69 11.78 18.23 -6.62
C GLU A 69 10.94 17.00 -6.29
N PRO A 70 9.88 16.70 -7.08
CA PRO A 70 9.07 15.51 -6.87
C PRO A 70 9.90 14.25 -7.15
N VAL A 71 9.89 13.32 -6.21
CA VAL A 71 10.45 11.98 -6.42
C VAL A 71 9.37 11.10 -7.03
N TYR A 72 9.51 10.80 -8.32
CA TYR A 72 8.64 9.83 -8.99
C TYR A 72 9.17 8.42 -8.77
N GLY A 73 8.28 7.48 -8.46
CA GLY A 73 8.61 6.06 -8.49
C GLY A 73 8.96 5.61 -9.90
N ILE A 74 9.67 4.49 -10.01
CA ILE A 74 9.93 3.84 -11.31
C ILE A 74 8.56 3.53 -11.95
N PRO A 75 8.27 4.02 -13.17
CA PRO A 75 7.04 3.69 -13.86
C PRO A 75 6.95 2.17 -14.05
N VAL A 76 5.78 1.60 -13.78
CA VAL A 76 5.52 0.20 -14.13
C VAL A 76 5.31 0.14 -15.66
N ASP A 77 6.08 -0.68 -16.37
CA ASP A 77 5.83 -0.99 -17.78
C ASP A 77 4.65 -1.98 -17.87
N PRO A 78 3.46 -1.55 -18.35
CA PRO A 78 2.32 -2.45 -18.46
C PRO A 78 2.61 -3.62 -19.41
N ASP A 79 3.37 -3.38 -20.48
CA ASP A 79 3.69 -4.43 -21.45
C ASP A 79 4.57 -5.50 -20.81
N GLU A 80 5.53 -5.12 -19.96
CA GLU A 80 6.34 -6.07 -19.20
C GLU A 80 5.48 -6.92 -18.24
N VAL A 81 4.55 -6.28 -17.54
CA VAL A 81 3.63 -6.97 -16.63
C VAL A 81 2.79 -8.00 -17.40
N PHE A 82 2.19 -7.60 -18.53
CA PHE A 82 1.38 -8.50 -19.35
C PHE A 82 2.21 -9.58 -20.04
N ARG A 83 3.44 -9.29 -20.49
CA ARG A 83 4.37 -10.29 -21.02
C ARG A 83 4.71 -11.35 -19.97
N THR A 84 4.95 -10.94 -18.74
CA THR A 84 5.24 -11.85 -17.62
C THR A 84 4.04 -12.74 -17.31
N LEU A 85 2.85 -12.14 -17.23
CA LEU A 85 1.59 -12.87 -17.03
C LEU A 85 1.36 -13.93 -18.13
N GLU A 86 1.58 -13.53 -19.39
CA GLU A 86 1.39 -14.39 -20.55
C GLU A 86 2.42 -15.53 -20.62
N SER A 87 3.67 -15.27 -20.18
CA SER A 87 4.70 -16.30 -20.02
C SER A 87 4.30 -17.33 -18.97
N ASP A 88 3.85 -16.90 -17.79
CA ASP A 88 3.36 -17.79 -16.73
C ASP A 88 2.15 -18.62 -17.19
N ARG A 89 1.27 -18.03 -18.01
CA ARG A 89 0.13 -18.73 -18.61
C ARG A 89 0.59 -19.83 -19.57
N LYS A 90 1.53 -19.54 -20.46
CA LYS A 90 2.08 -20.51 -21.44
C LYS A 90 2.85 -21.63 -20.76
N ASN A 91 3.58 -21.32 -19.70
CA ASN A 91 4.38 -22.29 -18.95
C ASN A 91 3.55 -23.09 -17.92
N GLY A 92 2.23 -22.83 -17.82
CA GLY A 92 1.31 -23.54 -16.93
C GLY A 92 1.43 -23.17 -15.44
N THR A 93 2.42 -22.35 -15.07
CA THR A 93 2.70 -21.93 -13.68
C THR A 93 1.65 -20.96 -13.13
N LEU A 94 0.97 -20.20 -14.00
CA LEU A 94 -0.04 -19.22 -13.60
C LEU A 94 -1.17 -19.86 -12.78
N SER A 95 -1.63 -21.04 -13.20
CA SER A 95 -2.74 -21.73 -12.55
C SER A 95 -2.47 -21.96 -11.05
N GLY A 96 -1.26 -22.39 -10.68
CA GLY A 96 -0.85 -22.62 -9.29
C GLY A 96 -0.64 -21.33 -8.47
N ARG A 97 -0.34 -20.20 -9.12
CA ARG A 97 -0.17 -18.89 -8.44
C ARG A 97 -1.50 -18.19 -8.17
N VAL A 98 -2.51 -18.40 -9.02
CA VAL A 98 -3.80 -17.67 -8.95
C VAL A 98 -4.73 -18.20 -7.86
N THR A 99 -4.59 -19.46 -7.42
CA THR A 99 -5.36 -19.97 -6.26
C THR A 99 -4.64 -21.09 -5.54
N SER A 100 -4.85 -21.19 -4.23
CA SER A 100 -4.42 -22.31 -3.38
C SER A 100 -5.49 -23.40 -3.23
N ALA A 101 -6.65 -23.26 -3.88
CA ALA A 101 -7.75 -24.22 -3.78
C ALA A 101 -7.36 -25.60 -4.33
N ALA A 102 -7.60 -26.65 -3.55
CA ALA A 102 -7.29 -28.03 -3.91
C ALA A 102 -8.17 -28.58 -5.05
N ILE A 103 -9.35 -28.01 -5.25
CA ILE A 103 -10.31 -28.43 -6.27
C ILE A 103 -10.81 -27.19 -6.98
N ARG A 104 -10.88 -27.26 -8.31
CA ARG A 104 -11.42 -26.20 -9.16
C ARG A 104 -12.55 -26.75 -10.02
N TYR A 105 -13.50 -25.87 -10.35
CA TYR A 105 -14.60 -26.21 -11.24
C TYR A 105 -14.59 -25.25 -12.43
N GLN A 106 -14.80 -25.78 -13.63
CA GLN A 106 -15.02 -24.99 -14.84
C GLN A 106 -16.21 -25.54 -15.61
N ALA A 107 -16.82 -24.73 -16.48
CA ALA A 107 -17.88 -25.21 -17.35
C ALA A 107 -17.32 -26.25 -18.33
N SER A 108 -18.01 -27.40 -18.47
CA SER A 108 -17.59 -28.39 -19.45
C SER A 108 -17.89 -27.90 -20.86
N SER A 109 -16.88 -27.89 -21.73
CA SER A 109 -17.08 -27.57 -23.14
C SER A 109 -17.73 -28.71 -23.93
N LYS A 110 -17.61 -29.95 -23.43
CA LYS A 110 -18.13 -31.17 -24.09
C LYS A 110 -19.56 -31.51 -23.67
N HIS A 111 -19.94 -31.19 -22.43
CA HIS A 111 -21.27 -31.48 -21.89
C HIS A 111 -21.91 -30.19 -21.37
N PRO A 112 -22.63 -29.44 -22.23
CA PRO A 112 -23.32 -28.22 -21.83
C PRO A 112 -24.23 -28.46 -20.60
N GLY A 113 -24.15 -27.58 -19.61
CA GLY A 113 -24.87 -27.72 -18.34
C GLY A 113 -24.16 -28.57 -17.27
N TYR A 114 -23.00 -29.14 -17.57
CA TYR A 114 -22.14 -29.84 -16.62
C TYR A 114 -20.87 -29.04 -16.29
N LEU A 115 -20.24 -29.40 -15.17
CA LEU A 115 -18.97 -28.85 -14.71
C LEU A 115 -17.88 -29.92 -14.74
N GLU A 116 -16.67 -29.47 -15.04
CA GLU A 116 -15.43 -30.24 -14.91
C GLU A 116 -14.81 -29.93 -13.55
N ARG A 117 -14.72 -30.93 -12.68
CA ARG A 117 -13.98 -30.88 -11.42
C ARG A 117 -12.52 -31.25 -11.70
N ILE A 118 -11.61 -30.33 -11.43
CA ILE A 118 -10.17 -30.48 -11.66
C ILE A 118 -9.48 -30.56 -10.30
N ASP A 119 -8.73 -31.64 -10.06
CA ASP A 119 -7.92 -31.82 -8.86
C ASP A 119 -6.53 -31.16 -8.97
N GLN A 120 -5.75 -31.19 -7.88
CA GLN A 120 -4.39 -30.65 -7.85
C GLN A 120 -3.41 -31.30 -8.84
N ARG A 121 -3.72 -32.51 -9.32
CA ARG A 121 -2.92 -33.24 -10.31
C ARG A 121 -3.38 -33.00 -11.74
N GLY A 122 -4.45 -32.21 -11.92
CA GLY A 122 -5.05 -31.93 -13.23
C GLY A 122 -6.03 -33.01 -13.71
N ASN A 123 -6.41 -33.98 -12.87
CA ASN A 123 -7.40 -34.98 -13.26
C ASN A 123 -8.78 -34.31 -13.35
N ILE A 124 -9.48 -34.57 -14.44
CA ILE A 124 -10.77 -33.96 -14.76
C ILE A 124 -11.88 -34.99 -14.54
N THR A 125 -12.89 -34.63 -13.73
CA THR A 125 -14.14 -35.39 -13.58
C THR A 125 -15.31 -34.51 -13.99
N THR A 126 -16.03 -34.87 -15.05
CA THR A 126 -17.26 -34.15 -15.44
C THR A 126 -18.43 -34.56 -14.54
N GLY A 127 -19.30 -33.62 -14.18
CA GLY A 127 -20.45 -33.87 -13.31
C GLY A 127 -21.29 -32.62 -13.06
N ARG A 128 -22.24 -32.69 -12.14
CA ARG A 128 -23.07 -31.54 -11.75
C ARG A 128 -23.32 -31.54 -10.25
N PHE A 129 -23.60 -30.37 -9.68
CA PHE A 129 -24.04 -30.30 -8.29
C PHE A 129 -25.52 -30.66 -8.18
N GLN A 130 -25.84 -31.58 -7.28
CA GLN A 130 -27.20 -31.89 -6.86
C GLN A 130 -27.24 -31.86 -5.35
N ASN A 131 -28.14 -31.05 -4.78
CA ASN A 131 -28.28 -30.86 -3.33
C ASN A 131 -26.94 -30.52 -2.63
N GLY A 132 -26.09 -29.71 -3.28
CA GLY A 132 -24.79 -29.29 -2.75
C GLY A 132 -23.66 -30.32 -2.86
N GLN A 133 -23.92 -31.51 -3.43
CA GLN A 133 -22.90 -32.53 -3.67
C GLN A 133 -22.56 -32.64 -5.16
N PHE A 134 -21.28 -32.75 -5.48
CA PHE A 134 -20.84 -32.96 -6.86
C PHE A 134 -21.04 -34.43 -7.26
N ILE A 135 -21.88 -34.66 -8.26
CA ILE A 135 -22.21 -35.99 -8.77
C ILE A 135 -21.55 -36.16 -10.15
N PRO A 136 -20.57 -37.09 -10.31
CA PRO A 136 -19.95 -37.40 -11.58
C PRO A 136 -20.96 -37.85 -12.63
N LEU A 137 -20.71 -37.47 -13.89
CA LEU A 137 -21.41 -37.99 -15.05
C LEU A 137 -20.87 -39.40 -15.31
N ASN A 138 -21.68 -40.43 -15.03
CA ASN A 138 -21.35 -41.80 -15.41
C ASN A 138 -21.73 -42.04 -16.87
N GLU A 139 -20.74 -42.18 -17.76
CA GLU A 139 -20.94 -42.69 -19.13
C GLU A 139 -21.11 -44.23 -19.12
N SER A 140 -22.12 -44.74 -18.42
CA SER A 140 -22.53 -46.14 -18.52
C SER A 140 -24.05 -46.22 -18.61
N ALA A 141 -24.55 -45.96 -19.82
CA ALA A 141 -25.83 -46.43 -20.37
C ALA A 141 -25.96 -45.90 -21.81
N ALA A 142 -25.37 -46.62 -22.76
CA ALA A 142 -25.79 -46.68 -24.15
C ALA A 142 -25.56 -48.11 -24.65
#